data_AF-A0A940CT82-F1
#
_entry.id   AF-A0A940CT82-F1
#
_cell.length_a   1.000
_cell.length_b   1.000
_cell.length_c   1.000
_cell.angle_alpha   90.00
_cell.angle_beta   90.00
_cell.angle_gamma   90.00
#
_symmetry.space_group_name_H-M   'P 1'
#
loop_
_entity.id
_entity.type
_entity.pdbx_description
1 polymer ?
#
loop_
_entity_poly.entity_id
_entity_poly.type
_entity_poly.pdbx_seq_one_letter_code
_entity_poly.pdbx_strand_id
1 'polypeptide(L)'
;MEWNGIRIKTVILVFVVSLAVLLGCHWVYANYGYNQPLKQVLNDNPVVKSFTINDEGQTVYVTVRLNRVDNLMVTYRDLNQKVSESLGDRPYQLVIEDDRDGSLEQVYYRSHYAIHEAIMKGNFSEMVSVIERQASAVDADADVYVDSDNVYVQMDNGKHFLYAVVPRTAKALEGPQAGGGGIYVQGN
;
A
#
# COMPACT_ATOMS: atom_id res chain seq x y z
N MET A 1 -4.57 46.89 38.00
CA MET A 1 -3.29 46.63 38.67
C MET A 1 -2.19 46.75 37.63
N GLU A 2 -1.55 47.92 37.58
CA GLU A 2 -0.36 48.17 36.77
C GLU A 2 0.85 47.92 37.66
N TRP A 3 1.69 46.95 37.26
CA TRP A 3 2.97 46.72 37.92
C TRP A 3 4.06 46.99 36.88
N ASN A 4 4.87 48.02 37.15
CA ASN A 4 6.11 48.38 36.46
C ASN A 4 6.02 48.91 35.01
N GLY A 5 5.04 49.77 34.70
CA GLY A 5 5.07 50.58 33.46
C GLY A 5 4.92 49.80 32.14
N ILE A 6 4.79 48.47 32.22
CA ILE A 6 4.52 47.58 31.09
C ILE A 6 3.04 47.24 31.14
N ARG A 7 2.31 47.58 30.09
CA ARG A 7 0.90 47.19 29.95
C ARG A 7 0.85 45.66 29.82
N ILE A 8 0.64 44.96 30.92
CA ILE A 8 0.49 43.48 31.00
C ILE A 8 -0.50 42.95 29.96
N LYS A 9 -1.54 43.72 29.65
CA LYS A 9 -2.49 43.43 28.56
C LYS A 9 -1.81 43.28 27.19
N THR A 10 -0.80 44.11 26.90
CA THR A 10 -0.02 44.05 25.66
C THR A 10 0.91 42.85 25.64
N VAL A 11 1.54 42.50 26.77
CA VAL A 11 2.39 41.30 26.87
C VAL A 11 1.55 40.03 26.67
N ILE A 12 0.40 39.95 27.32
CA ILE A 12 -0.56 38.84 27.13
C ILE A 12 -1.05 38.79 25.69
N LEU A 13 -1.35 39.93 25.06
CA LEU A 13 -1.76 39.99 23.65
C LEU A 13 -0.67 39.41 22.73
N VAL A 14 0.58 39.85 22.89
CA VAL A 14 1.69 39.35 22.06
C VAL A 14 1.95 37.86 22.30
N PHE A 15 1.82 37.39 23.54
CA PHE A 15 1.94 35.98 23.89
C PHE A 15 0.84 35.12 23.25
N VAL A 16 -0.41 35.59 23.27
CA VAL A 16 -1.53 34.89 22.63
C VAL A 16 -1.35 34.87 21.11
N VAL A 17 -0.91 35.98 20.52
CA VAL A 17 -0.65 36.06 19.08
C VAL A 17 0.49 35.13 18.67
N SER A 18 1.61 35.09 19.40
CA SER A 18 2.71 34.18 19.10
C SER A 18 2.30 32.71 19.27
N LEU A 19 1.50 32.39 20.28
CA LEU A 19 0.93 31.04 20.45
C LEU A 19 0.02 30.66 19.27
N ALA A 20 -0.84 31.58 18.83
CA ALA A 20 -1.72 31.37 17.68
C ALA A 20 -0.92 31.17 16.38
N VAL A 21 0.17 31.91 16.19
CA VAL A 21 1.06 31.72 15.04
C VAL A 21 1.77 30.37 15.10
N LEU A 22 2.28 29.96 16.27
CA LEU A 22 2.91 28.65 16.46
C LEU A 22 1.93 27.50 16.21
N LEU A 23 0.72 27.58 16.76
CA LEU A 23 -0.33 26.59 16.54
C LEU A 23 -0.81 26.58 15.09
N GLY A 24 -0.94 27.76 14.47
CA GLY A 24 -1.30 27.90 13.05
C GLY A 24 -0.23 27.31 12.13
N CYS A 25 1.04 27.63 12.35
CA CYS A 25 2.16 27.03 11.64
C CYS A 25 2.20 25.51 11.84
N HIS A 26 2.05 25.02 13.07
CA HIS A 26 2.02 23.58 13.35
C HIS A 26 0.85 22.88 12.65
N TRP A 27 -0.34 23.48 12.66
CA TRP A 27 -1.52 22.95 11.99
C TRP A 27 -1.37 22.92 10.47
N VAL A 28 -0.84 24.00 9.88
CA VAL A 28 -0.52 24.04 8.45
C VAL A 28 0.54 23.00 8.13
N TYR A 29 1.62 22.89 8.90
CA TYR A 29 2.68 21.92 8.67
C TYR A 29 2.20 20.47 8.78
N ALA A 30 1.29 20.18 9.73
CA ALA A 30 0.68 18.86 9.90
C ALA A 30 -0.32 18.52 8.78
N ASN A 31 -1.10 19.49 8.30
CA ASN A 31 -2.13 19.26 7.29
C ASN A 31 -1.60 19.34 5.84
N TYR A 32 -0.53 20.11 5.60
CA TYR A 32 0.16 20.27 4.31
C TYR A 32 1.46 19.44 4.21
N GLY A 33 1.72 18.56 5.19
CA GLY A 33 2.90 17.69 5.23
C GLY A 33 3.00 16.81 3.97
N TYR A 34 3.81 17.27 3.02
CA TYR A 34 4.67 16.58 2.04
C TYR A 34 4.19 15.36 1.25
N ASN A 35 2.93 14.93 1.41
CA ASN A 35 2.35 13.78 0.73
C ASN A 35 1.40 14.19 -0.40
N GLN A 36 1.18 15.49 -0.64
CA GLN A 36 0.24 15.97 -1.67
C GLN A 36 0.47 15.41 -3.09
N PRO A 37 1.71 15.32 -3.64
CA PRO A 37 1.89 14.75 -4.97
C PRO A 37 1.54 13.25 -5.01
N LEU A 38 1.97 12.47 -4.01
CA LEU A 38 1.64 11.06 -3.89
C LEU A 38 0.12 10.85 -3.75
N LYS A 39 -0.53 11.64 -2.90
CA LYS A 39 -1.99 11.62 -2.72
C LYS A 39 -2.71 11.96 -4.02
N GLN A 40 -2.23 12.94 -4.78
CA GLN A 40 -2.84 13.35 -6.03
C GLN A 40 -2.68 12.28 -7.12
N VAL A 41 -1.49 11.69 -7.25
CA VAL A 41 -1.23 10.61 -8.21
C VAL A 41 -2.03 9.34 -7.89
N LEU A 42 -2.24 9.02 -6.61
CA LEU A 42 -3.09 7.92 -6.19
C LEU A 42 -4.59 8.21 -6.37
N ASN A 43 -5.01 9.46 -6.17
CA ASN A 43 -6.42 9.88 -6.31
C ASN A 43 -6.85 10.06 -7.77
N ASP A 44 -5.91 10.39 -8.66
CA ASP A 44 -6.16 10.52 -10.11
C ASP A 44 -6.22 9.16 -10.82
N ASN A 45 -5.89 8.05 -10.13
CA ASN A 45 -6.01 6.72 -10.71
C ASN A 45 -7.43 6.16 -10.47
N PRO A 46 -8.24 5.96 -11.52
CA PRO A 46 -9.65 5.52 -11.39
C PRO A 46 -9.80 4.12 -10.75
N VAL A 47 -8.70 3.38 -10.67
CA VAL A 47 -8.63 2.04 -10.11
C VAL A 47 -8.45 2.06 -8.58
N VAL A 48 -7.93 3.14 -8.00
CA VAL A 48 -7.68 3.24 -6.56
C VAL A 48 -8.96 3.70 -5.85
N LYS A 49 -9.53 2.84 -5.01
CA LYS A 49 -10.74 3.15 -4.23
C LYS A 49 -10.42 3.97 -2.99
N SER A 50 -9.31 3.65 -2.32
CA SER A 50 -8.81 4.39 -1.17
C SER A 50 -7.33 4.11 -0.98
N PHE A 51 -6.60 5.06 -0.39
CA PHE A 51 -5.21 4.85 -0.01
C PHE A 51 -4.97 5.42 1.39
N THR A 52 -4.11 4.76 2.15
CA THR A 52 -3.64 5.19 3.46
C THR A 52 -2.13 5.27 3.40
N ILE A 53 -1.57 6.42 3.77
CA ILE A 53 -0.13 6.63 3.82
C ILE A 53 0.24 6.80 5.29
N ASN A 54 0.98 5.83 5.82
CA ASN A 54 1.54 5.89 7.17
C ASN A 54 3.06 6.07 7.06
N ASP A 55 3.55 7.16 7.63
CA ASP A 55 4.98 7.44 7.70
C ASP A 55 5.49 6.92 9.05
N GLU A 56 6.13 5.75 9.06
CA GLU A 56 6.72 5.16 10.25
C GLU A 56 8.24 5.35 10.21
N GLY A 57 8.69 6.48 10.75
CA GLY A 57 10.10 6.79 10.95
C GLY A 57 10.84 7.12 9.65
N GLN A 58 11.56 6.13 9.10
CA GLN A 58 12.30 6.27 7.83
C GLN A 58 11.59 5.61 6.65
N THR A 59 10.54 4.82 6.91
CA THR A 59 9.83 4.04 5.90
C THR A 59 8.40 4.54 5.72
N VAL A 60 8.01 4.72 4.46
CA VAL A 60 6.63 5.09 4.11
C VAL A 60 5.83 3.85 3.75
N TYR A 61 4.81 3.53 4.55
CA TYR A 61 3.84 2.47 4.24
C TYR A 61 2.69 3.06 3.44
N VAL A 62 2.54 2.60 2.21
CA VAL A 62 1.47 3.01 1.30
C VAL A 62 0.53 1.83 1.14
N THR A 63 -0.59 1.88 1.82
CA THR A 63 -1.66 0.88 1.68
C THR A 63 -2.67 1.38 0.67
N VAL A 64 -2.91 0.61 -0.39
CA VAL A 64 -3.81 0.97 -1.49
C VAL A 64 -4.89 -0.08 -1.62
N ARG A 65 -6.14 0.34 -1.48
CA ARG A 65 -7.30 -0.49 -1.79
C ARG A 65 -7.70 -0.26 -3.24
N LEU A 66 -7.61 -1.32 -4.03
CA LEU A 66 -7.97 -1.30 -5.44
C LEU A 66 -9.45 -1.67 -5.63
N ASN A 67 -10.07 -1.11 -6.67
CA ASN A 67 -11.28 -1.65 -7.26
C ASN A 67 -10.94 -2.92 -8.06
N ARG A 68 -11.98 -3.58 -8.60
CA ARG A 68 -11.79 -4.68 -9.54
C ARG A 68 -10.95 -4.22 -10.73
N VAL A 69 -9.81 -4.87 -10.91
CA VAL A 69 -8.88 -4.65 -12.01
C VAL A 69 -8.90 -5.81 -12.98
N ASP A 70 -8.70 -5.54 -14.26
CA ASP A 70 -8.52 -6.62 -15.25
C ASP A 70 -7.12 -7.25 -15.12
N ASN A 71 -6.11 -6.45 -14.77
CA ASN A 71 -4.74 -6.91 -14.63
C ASN A 71 -4.04 -6.27 -13.43
N LEU A 72 -3.89 -7.05 -12.37
CA LEU A 72 -3.20 -6.65 -11.15
C LEU A 72 -1.74 -6.26 -11.40
N MET A 73 -1.01 -6.99 -12.26
CA MET A 73 0.41 -6.74 -12.53
C MET A 73 0.62 -5.35 -13.15
N VAL A 74 -0.16 -5.00 -14.20
CA VAL A 74 -0.04 -3.69 -14.86
C VAL A 74 -0.38 -2.57 -13.88
N THR A 75 -1.46 -2.73 -13.12
CA THR A 75 -1.90 -1.74 -12.13
C THR A 75 -0.86 -1.55 -11.04
N TYR A 76 -0.34 -2.64 -10.47
CA TYR A 76 0.67 -2.59 -9.43
C TYR A 76 1.96 -1.93 -9.91
N ARG A 77 2.41 -2.26 -11.13
CA ARG A 77 3.63 -1.67 -11.70
C ARG A 77 3.49 -0.17 -11.94
N ASP A 78 2.36 0.27 -12.50
CA ASP A 78 2.07 1.69 -12.71
C ASP A 78 2.05 2.44 -11.37
N LEU A 79 1.37 1.89 -10.35
CA LEU A 79 1.34 2.47 -9.01
C LEU A 79 2.72 2.49 -8.36
N ASN A 80 3.45 1.37 -8.40
CA ASN A 80 4.78 1.28 -7.81
C ASN A 80 5.76 2.27 -8.46
N GLN A 81 5.71 2.44 -9.78
CA GLN A 81 6.51 3.44 -10.48
C GLN A 81 6.14 4.86 -10.03
N LYS A 82 4.86 5.20 -10.02
CA LYS A 82 4.34 6.51 -9.58
C LYS A 82 4.72 6.84 -8.13
N VAL A 83 4.60 5.85 -7.25
CA VAL A 83 4.98 5.94 -5.84
C VAL A 83 6.48 6.16 -5.73
N SER A 84 7.29 5.38 -6.44
CA SER A 84 8.75 5.51 -6.49
C SER A 84 9.20 6.88 -7.00
N GLU A 85 8.59 7.39 -8.07
CA GLU A 85 8.90 8.72 -8.62
C GLU A 85 8.56 9.84 -7.62
N SER A 86 7.47 9.68 -6.85
CA SER A 86 7.07 10.67 -5.85
C SER A 86 7.88 10.62 -4.56
N LEU A 87 8.35 9.44 -4.15
CA LEU A 87 9.13 9.23 -2.91
C LEU A 87 10.64 9.29 -3.12
N GLY A 88 11.10 9.18 -4.37
CA GLY A 88 12.52 9.13 -4.73
C GLY A 88 13.22 7.92 -4.11
N ASP A 89 14.35 8.17 -3.44
CA ASP A 89 15.16 7.13 -2.79
C ASP A 89 14.68 6.74 -1.37
N ARG A 90 13.53 7.26 -0.91
CA ARG A 90 13.01 6.87 0.41
C ARG A 90 12.54 5.41 0.37
N PRO A 91 12.86 4.59 1.38
CA PRO A 91 12.32 3.26 1.46
C PRO A 91 10.81 3.33 1.69
N TYR A 92 10.05 2.57 0.91
CA TYR A 92 8.60 2.51 1.02
C TYR A 92 8.10 1.08 0.84
N GLN A 93 6.93 0.81 1.38
CA GLN A 93 6.26 -0.48 1.23
C GLN A 93 4.87 -0.27 0.66
N LEU A 94 4.64 -0.80 -0.54
CA LEU A 94 3.34 -0.76 -1.21
C LEU A 94 2.55 -2.02 -0.86
N VAL A 95 1.49 -1.86 -0.06
CA VAL A 95 0.59 -2.93 0.35
C VAL A 95 -0.73 -2.78 -0.40
N ILE A 96 -1.18 -3.83 -1.06
CA ILE A 96 -2.50 -3.84 -1.70
C ILE A 96 -3.51 -4.43 -0.72
N GLU A 97 -4.54 -3.66 -0.40
CA GLU A 97 -5.73 -4.14 0.29
C GLU A 97 -6.74 -4.72 -0.72
N ASP A 98 -7.27 -5.89 -0.39
CA ASP A 98 -8.30 -6.57 -1.15
C ASP A 98 -9.61 -6.71 -0.35
N ASP A 99 -10.59 -7.40 -0.93
CA ASP A 99 -11.89 -7.66 -0.33
C ASP A 99 -12.16 -9.16 -0.31
N ARG A 100 -11.20 -9.93 0.21
CA ARG A 100 -11.27 -11.40 0.24
C ARG A 100 -12.33 -11.89 1.22
N ASP A 101 -12.92 -13.03 0.89
CA ASP A 101 -13.73 -13.81 1.83
C ASP A 101 -12.97 -15.06 2.31
N GLY A 102 -13.53 -15.76 3.30
CA GLY A 102 -12.91 -16.98 3.84
C GLY A 102 -12.78 -18.13 2.84
N SER A 103 -13.49 -18.09 1.71
CA SER A 103 -13.36 -19.09 0.65
C SER A 103 -12.13 -18.83 -0.22
N LEU A 104 -11.95 -17.58 -0.67
CA LEU A 104 -10.79 -17.11 -1.41
C LEU A 104 -9.52 -17.22 -0.57
N GLU A 105 -9.61 -16.91 0.72
CA GLU A 105 -8.49 -17.07 1.65
C GLU A 105 -8.03 -18.53 1.76
N GLN A 106 -8.96 -19.49 1.86
CA GLN A 106 -8.59 -20.91 1.89
C GLN A 106 -7.98 -21.39 0.58
N VAL A 107 -8.51 -20.95 -0.56
CA VAL A 107 -7.95 -21.27 -1.88
C VAL A 107 -6.53 -20.74 -2.00
N TYR A 108 -6.31 -19.48 -1.59
CA TYR A 108 -4.99 -18.89 -1.57
C TYR A 108 -4.03 -19.64 -0.63
N TYR A 109 -4.47 -19.98 0.58
CA TYR A 109 -3.66 -20.72 1.55
C TYR A 109 -3.18 -22.08 1.01
N ARG A 110 -4.07 -22.82 0.33
CA ARG A 110 -3.71 -24.09 -0.31
C ARG A 110 -2.75 -23.90 -1.49
N SER A 111 -2.96 -22.83 -2.25
CA SER A 111 -2.18 -22.53 -3.45
C SER A 111 -0.80 -21.95 -3.15
N HIS A 112 -0.61 -21.39 -1.95
CA HIS A 112 0.64 -20.74 -1.54
C HIS A 112 1.88 -21.62 -1.67
N TYR A 113 1.75 -22.93 -1.40
CA TYR A 113 2.85 -23.88 -1.60
C TYR A 113 3.27 -23.98 -3.06
N ALA A 114 2.31 -24.04 -3.99
CA ALA A 114 2.59 -24.08 -5.42
C ALA A 114 3.27 -22.79 -5.90
N ILE A 115 2.91 -21.65 -5.31
CA ILE A 115 3.57 -20.36 -5.59
C ILE A 115 5.05 -20.41 -5.18
N HIS A 116 5.33 -20.80 -3.93
CA HIS A 116 6.72 -20.87 -3.46
C HIS A 116 7.54 -21.95 -4.16
N GLU A 117 6.94 -23.09 -4.48
CA GLU A 117 7.58 -24.14 -5.26
C GLU A 117 7.94 -23.65 -6.66
N ALA A 118 7.03 -22.94 -7.34
CA ALA A 118 7.32 -22.36 -8.66
C ALA A 118 8.38 -21.26 -8.61
N ILE A 119 8.41 -20.43 -7.55
CA ILE A 119 9.48 -19.45 -7.37
C ILE A 119 10.85 -20.14 -7.27
N MET A 120 10.93 -21.26 -6.54
CA MET A 120 12.20 -21.98 -6.31
C MET A 120 12.61 -22.88 -7.49
N LYS A 121 11.65 -23.58 -8.11
CA LYS A 121 11.92 -24.56 -9.18
C LYS A 121 11.77 -23.99 -10.59
N GLY A 122 11.08 -22.85 -10.73
CA GLY A 122 10.74 -22.26 -12.03
C GLY A 122 9.49 -22.86 -12.70
N ASN A 123 8.72 -23.72 -12.02
CA ASN A 123 7.55 -24.40 -12.58
C ASN A 123 6.29 -23.53 -12.58
N PHE A 124 6.34 -22.35 -13.20
CA PHE A 124 5.23 -21.39 -13.17
C PHE A 124 3.96 -21.92 -13.86
N SER A 125 4.09 -22.64 -14.98
CA SER A 125 2.92 -23.20 -15.68
C SER A 125 2.14 -24.19 -14.82
N GLU A 126 2.84 -24.96 -13.98
CA GLU A 126 2.21 -25.91 -13.07
C GLU A 126 1.47 -25.16 -11.95
N MET A 127 2.11 -24.14 -11.36
CA MET A 127 1.49 -23.27 -10.37
C MET A 127 0.19 -22.64 -10.88
N VAL A 128 0.17 -22.10 -12.10
CA VAL A 128 -1.05 -21.53 -12.70
C VAL A 128 -2.16 -22.58 -12.74
N SER A 129 -1.87 -23.78 -13.25
CA SER A 129 -2.86 -24.87 -13.35
C SER A 129 -3.38 -25.37 -12.00
N VAL A 130 -2.58 -25.25 -10.94
CA VAL A 130 -2.98 -25.58 -9.57
C VAL A 130 -3.90 -24.50 -9.02
N ILE A 131 -3.52 -23.23 -9.17
CA ILE A 131 -4.31 -22.08 -8.68
C ILE A 131 -5.68 -22.04 -9.36
N GLU A 132 -5.72 -22.11 -10.69
CA GLU A 132 -6.97 -22.11 -11.46
C GLU A 132 -7.91 -23.22 -11.00
N ARG A 133 -7.37 -24.45 -10.81
CA ARG A 133 -8.15 -25.60 -10.36
C ARG A 133 -8.72 -25.42 -8.95
N GLN A 134 -7.95 -24.83 -8.03
CA GLN A 134 -8.42 -24.58 -6.67
C GLN A 134 -9.47 -23.46 -6.65
N ALA A 135 -9.32 -22.44 -7.50
CA ALA A 135 -10.30 -21.36 -7.63
C ALA A 135 -11.62 -21.84 -8.27
N SER A 136 -11.54 -22.64 -9.34
CA SER A 136 -12.73 -23.23 -9.96
C SER A 136 -13.51 -24.14 -9.01
N ALA A 137 -12.87 -24.72 -7.99
CA ALA A 137 -13.55 -25.54 -6.97
C ALA A 137 -14.48 -24.74 -6.05
N VAL A 138 -14.36 -23.41 -6.03
CA VAL A 138 -15.21 -22.49 -5.26
C VAL A 138 -15.97 -21.50 -6.16
N ASP A 139 -16.13 -21.84 -7.45
CA ASP A 139 -16.74 -20.97 -8.47
C ASP A 139 -16.08 -19.58 -8.56
N ALA A 140 -14.75 -19.53 -8.39
CA ALA A 140 -13.94 -18.34 -8.56
C ALA A 140 -13.04 -18.46 -9.80
N ASP A 141 -12.86 -17.32 -10.47
CA ASP A 141 -11.86 -17.15 -11.52
C ASP A 141 -10.53 -16.74 -10.88
N ALA A 142 -9.42 -17.27 -11.38
CA ALA A 142 -8.10 -16.90 -10.92
C ALA A 142 -7.15 -16.60 -12.08
N ASP A 143 -6.53 -15.43 -12.03
CA ASP A 143 -5.52 -14.98 -12.95
C ASP A 143 -4.18 -14.86 -12.23
N VAL A 144 -3.13 -15.36 -12.85
CA VAL A 144 -1.79 -15.32 -12.29
C VAL A 144 -0.82 -14.72 -13.28
N TYR A 145 -0.11 -13.70 -12.85
CA TYR A 145 0.88 -13.00 -13.65
C TYR A 145 2.25 -13.09 -12.98
N VAL A 146 3.31 -13.16 -13.78
CA VAL A 146 4.68 -13.32 -13.29
C VAL A 146 5.56 -12.31 -14.02
N ASP A 147 6.29 -11.48 -13.27
CA ASP A 147 7.31 -10.57 -13.82
C ASP A 147 8.69 -10.87 -13.23
N SER A 148 9.69 -10.02 -13.48
CA SER A 148 11.07 -10.22 -12.99
C SER A 148 11.20 -10.29 -11.46
N ASP A 149 10.32 -9.60 -10.75
CA ASP A 149 10.50 -9.27 -9.35
C ASP A 149 9.44 -9.92 -8.45
N ASN A 150 8.22 -10.14 -8.97
CA ASN A 150 7.04 -10.58 -8.23
C ASN A 150 6.16 -11.57 -9.01
N VAL A 151 5.37 -12.33 -8.26
CA VAL A 151 4.23 -13.11 -8.72
C VAL A 151 2.95 -12.42 -8.24
N TYR A 152 2.02 -12.19 -9.15
CA TYR A 152 0.74 -11.55 -8.89
C TYR A 152 -0.34 -12.59 -9.00
N VAL A 153 -1.13 -12.76 -7.95
CA VAL A 153 -2.29 -13.65 -7.93
C VAL A 153 -3.53 -12.80 -7.72
N GLN A 154 -4.46 -12.95 -8.65
CA GLN A 154 -5.74 -12.30 -8.64
C GLN A 154 -6.82 -13.39 -8.64
N MET A 155 -7.77 -13.30 -7.72
CA MET A 155 -8.93 -14.18 -7.69
C MET A 155 -10.20 -13.36 -7.55
N ASP A 156 -11.26 -13.74 -8.26
CA ASP A 156 -12.57 -13.08 -8.24
C ASP A 156 -13.68 -14.13 -8.23
N ASN A 157 -14.61 -14.07 -7.27
CA ASN A 157 -15.76 -14.97 -7.18
C ASN A 157 -17.11 -14.29 -7.51
N GLY A 158 -17.06 -13.15 -8.21
CA GLY A 158 -18.20 -12.31 -8.55
C GLY A 158 -18.68 -11.41 -7.41
N LYS A 159 -18.38 -11.72 -6.14
CA LYS A 159 -18.75 -10.88 -4.97
C LYS A 159 -17.52 -10.24 -4.31
N HIS A 160 -16.53 -11.06 -4.04
CA HIS A 160 -15.28 -10.77 -3.35
C HIS A 160 -14.11 -10.96 -4.30
N PHE A 161 -13.00 -10.31 -4.01
CA PHE A 161 -11.77 -10.40 -4.80
C PHE A 161 -10.56 -10.44 -3.88
N LEU A 162 -9.55 -11.20 -4.29
CA LEU A 162 -8.28 -11.35 -3.58
C LEU A 162 -7.15 -10.89 -4.49
N TYR A 163 -6.27 -10.05 -3.95
CA TYR A 163 -5.07 -9.58 -4.62
C TYR A 163 -3.85 -9.90 -3.75
N ALA A 164 -2.98 -10.76 -4.27
CA ALA A 164 -1.75 -11.11 -3.62
C ALA A 164 -0.55 -10.81 -4.51
N VAL A 165 0.46 -10.17 -3.94
CA VAL A 165 1.74 -9.88 -4.59
C VAL A 165 2.81 -10.60 -3.78
N VAL A 166 3.53 -11.52 -4.41
CA VAL A 166 4.53 -12.38 -3.78
C VAL A 166 5.89 -12.10 -4.40
N PRO A 167 6.88 -11.61 -3.65
CA PRO A 167 8.22 -11.35 -4.19
C PRO A 167 8.95 -12.64 -4.58
N ARG A 168 9.66 -12.59 -5.72
CA ARG A 168 10.41 -13.73 -6.29
C ARG A 168 11.87 -13.79 -5.85
N THR A 169 12.45 -12.67 -5.45
CA THR A 169 13.86 -12.57 -5.07
C THR A 169 14.03 -12.28 -3.59
N ALA A 170 15.08 -12.86 -2.98
CA ALA A 170 15.42 -12.64 -1.58
C ALA A 170 15.60 -11.15 -1.24
N LYS A 171 16.07 -10.34 -2.20
CA LYS A 171 16.22 -8.90 -2.05
C LYS A 171 14.90 -8.17 -1.74
N ALA A 172 13.78 -8.68 -2.24
CA ALA A 172 12.45 -8.14 -1.97
C ALA A 172 11.81 -8.70 -0.68
N LEU A 173 12.42 -9.72 -0.06
CA LEU A 173 12.07 -10.22 1.27
C LEU A 173 12.83 -9.47 2.40
N GLU A 174 13.89 -8.73 2.04
CA GLU A 174 14.70 -7.92 2.95
C GLU A 174 14.08 -6.53 3.19
N GLY A 175 12.91 -6.49 3.83
CA GLY A 175 12.30 -5.28 4.40
C GLY A 175 11.96 -4.16 3.40
N PRO A 176 11.55 -2.99 3.90
CA PRO A 176 11.18 -1.86 3.06
C PRO A 176 12.40 -1.36 2.28
N GLN A 177 12.40 -1.57 0.97
CA GLN A 177 13.42 -1.04 0.07
C GLN A 177 12.85 0.11 -0.74
N ALA A 178 13.68 0.81 -1.53
CA ALA A 178 13.22 1.83 -2.49
C ALA A 178 12.37 1.25 -3.66
N GLY A 179 11.89 0.01 -3.52
CA GLY A 179 10.97 -0.66 -4.42
C GLY A 179 9.95 -1.42 -3.58
N GLY A 180 8.66 -1.16 -3.80
CA GLY A 180 7.57 -1.77 -3.06
C GLY A 180 7.58 -3.29 -3.17
N GLY A 181 8.03 -3.96 -2.12
CA GLY A 181 7.80 -5.38 -1.89
C GLY A 181 6.71 -5.51 -0.84
N GLY A 182 5.52 -5.97 -1.24
CA GLY A 182 4.42 -6.17 -0.30
C GLY A 182 4.71 -7.34 0.64
N ILE A 183 4.80 -7.08 1.95
CA ILE A 183 4.72 -8.13 2.97
C ILE A 183 3.26 -8.25 3.41
N TYR A 184 2.78 -9.49 3.38
CA TYR A 184 1.46 -9.98 3.81
C TYR A 184 0.87 -9.18 4.99
N VAL A 185 -0.34 -8.66 4.82
CA VAL A 185 -1.21 -8.36 5.96
C VAL A 185 -1.69 -9.71 6.48
N GLN A 186 -1.11 -10.16 7.58
CA GLN A 186 -1.60 -11.32 8.31
C GLN A 186 -2.99 -10.95 8.86
N GLY A 187 -4.04 -11.54 8.31
CA GLY A 187 -5.40 -11.38 8.81
C GLY A 187 -5.46 -11.79 10.29
N ASN A 188 -6.16 -10.98 11.08
CA ASN A 188 -6.46 -11.26 12.48
C ASN A 188 -7.87 -11.83 12.62
#